data_AF-C4KH15-F1
#
_entry.id   AF-C4KH15-F1
#
_cell.length_a   1.000
_cell.length_b   1.000
_cell.length_c   1.000
_cell.angle_alpha   90.00
_cell.angle_beta   90.00
_cell.angle_gamma   90.00
#
_symmetry.space_group_name_H-M   'P 1'
#
loop_
_entity.id
_entity.type
_entity.pdbx_description
1 polymer ?
#
loop_
_entity_poly.entity_id
_entity_poly.type
_entity_poly.pdbx_seq_one_letter_code
_entity_poly.pdbx_strand_id
1 'polypeptide(L)'
;MKLDDITKVAAEYPFKNLSENIELQDDMLNIEQLPQLLTIGGVKRVKWKYKAKILGPDLSTISTEGGENNEELIMRTPLNKTSIPWTFTRLDTNSLKKLVEYLAPCKEGTSLFNISPWPRYHFTQNRTIELKEGEIGNGRNVEIENIKLEENHININTKFLNPQFFYINPYYIESGYNSIDNTFATSLELTETYSFVSNSLLDLKFELGKVSVETNGKILVSKTKNFAEAKLHRLLWDMTNEVIEIDCSPQFPLSLYRIEPSAVIPLHIKFDEKSNILQMVLENFSDKPVIATLYVSARITKIIKPNNTMTTEYDRVKIPIRRWGIVNLELEIKKLPDLLLKRKAI
;
A
#
# COMPACT_ATOMS: atom_id res chain seq x y z
N MET A 1 11.17 -20.41 12.39
CA MET A 1 10.70 -19.28 11.57
C MET A 1 11.60 -18.10 11.86
N LYS A 2 11.82 -17.19 10.90
CA LYS A 2 12.62 -15.96 11.09
C LYS A 2 11.75 -14.72 10.84
N LEU A 3 12.21 -13.55 11.29
CA LEU A 3 11.55 -12.26 11.02
C LEU A 3 11.20 -12.09 9.52
N ASP A 4 12.14 -12.48 8.64
CA ASP A 4 11.99 -12.43 7.19
C ASP A 4 10.80 -13.26 6.66
N ASP A 5 10.44 -14.35 7.34
CA ASP A 5 9.30 -15.17 6.93
C ASP A 5 7.98 -14.41 7.13
N ILE A 6 7.89 -13.63 8.24
CA ILE A 6 6.71 -12.82 8.58
C ILE A 6 6.62 -11.61 7.66
N THR A 7 7.73 -10.90 7.43
CA THR A 7 7.73 -9.73 6.53
C THR A 7 7.42 -10.15 5.09
N LYS A 8 7.87 -11.33 4.66
CA LYS A 8 7.49 -11.90 3.35
C LYS A 8 5.99 -12.21 3.26
N VAL A 9 5.36 -12.72 4.33
CA VAL A 9 3.90 -12.91 4.35
C VAL A 9 3.17 -11.56 4.33
N ALA A 10 3.68 -10.57 5.07
CA ALA A 10 3.14 -9.21 5.00
C ALA A 10 3.22 -8.62 3.59
N ALA A 11 4.30 -8.88 2.86
CA ALA A 11 4.43 -8.42 1.47
C ALA A 11 3.46 -9.19 0.55
N GLU A 12 3.39 -10.51 0.67
CA GLU A 12 2.71 -11.42 -0.28
C GLU A 12 1.23 -11.72 0.07
N TYR A 13 0.66 -11.10 1.11
CA TYR A 13 -0.75 -11.30 1.46
C TYR A 13 -1.68 -10.87 0.30
N PRO A 14 -2.71 -11.67 -0.09
CA PRO A 14 -3.26 -12.85 0.59
C PRO A 14 -2.75 -14.21 0.10
N PHE A 15 -1.63 -14.28 -0.63
CA PHE A 15 -1.19 -15.50 -1.33
C PHE A 15 -0.40 -16.48 -0.47
N LYS A 16 0.24 -16.00 0.59
CA LYS A 16 1.09 -16.82 1.46
C LYS A 16 0.48 -16.92 2.85
N ASN A 17 0.24 -18.16 3.27
CA ASN A 17 -0.11 -18.47 4.66
C ASN A 17 1.15 -18.79 5.44
N LEU A 18 1.10 -18.55 6.75
CA LEU A 18 2.11 -19.05 7.66
C LEU A 18 1.79 -20.52 8.04
N SER A 19 2.75 -21.19 8.66
CA SER A 19 2.49 -22.46 9.34
C SER A 19 1.40 -22.27 10.40
N GLU A 20 0.49 -23.23 10.55
CA GLU A 20 -0.53 -23.20 11.61
C GLU A 20 0.10 -23.18 13.01
N ASN A 21 1.34 -23.67 13.14
CA ASN A 21 2.12 -23.67 14.37
C ASN A 21 3.42 -22.90 14.16
N ILE A 22 3.67 -21.90 15.00
CA ILE A 22 4.84 -21.02 14.92
C ILE A 22 5.53 -20.95 16.26
N GLU A 23 6.86 -20.79 16.24
CA GLU A 23 7.66 -20.39 17.39
C GLU A 23 8.23 -18.98 17.15
N LEU A 24 7.95 -18.07 18.09
CA LEU A 24 8.37 -16.68 18.05
C LEU A 24 9.75 -16.49 18.68
N GLN A 25 10.54 -15.62 18.06
CA GLN A 25 11.77 -15.07 18.61
C GLN A 25 11.53 -13.61 19.03
N ASP A 26 12.37 -13.09 19.94
CA ASP A 26 12.17 -11.75 20.53
C ASP A 26 12.22 -10.61 19.50
N ASP A 27 13.02 -10.76 18.44
CA ASP A 27 13.12 -9.82 17.32
C ASP A 27 11.82 -9.69 16.53
N MET A 28 11.05 -10.78 16.39
CA MET A 28 9.74 -10.76 15.72
C MET A 28 8.72 -9.88 16.42
N LEU A 29 8.85 -9.70 17.74
CA LEU A 29 8.00 -8.83 18.54
C LEU A 29 8.29 -7.35 18.31
N ASN A 30 9.30 -7.00 17.51
CA ASN A 30 9.52 -5.63 17.02
C ASN A 30 8.54 -5.27 15.87
N ILE A 31 7.83 -6.23 15.29
CA ILE A 31 6.77 -5.94 14.31
C ILE A 31 5.52 -5.50 15.08
N GLU A 32 5.15 -4.22 14.95
CA GLU A 32 3.97 -3.64 15.61
C GLU A 32 2.65 -4.31 15.20
N GLN A 33 2.52 -4.76 13.95
CA GLN A 33 1.35 -5.47 13.43
C GLN A 33 1.44 -7.00 13.55
N LEU A 34 2.36 -7.54 14.36
CA LEU A 34 2.57 -8.99 14.47
C LEU A 34 1.27 -9.75 14.76
N PRO A 35 0.43 -9.37 15.74
CA PRO A 35 -0.76 -10.18 16.06
C PRO A 35 -1.78 -10.22 14.92
N GLN A 36 -1.94 -9.12 14.18
CA GLN A 36 -2.77 -9.07 12.98
C GLN A 36 -2.19 -9.97 11.89
N LEU A 37 -0.87 -9.88 11.64
CA LEU A 37 -0.15 -10.69 10.64
C LEU A 37 -0.29 -12.19 10.87
N LEU A 38 -0.13 -12.64 12.13
CA LEU A 38 -0.31 -14.05 12.47
C LEU A 38 -1.76 -14.49 12.27
N THR A 39 -2.72 -13.64 12.63
CA THR A 39 -4.15 -13.92 12.48
C THR A 39 -4.53 -14.08 11.01
N ILE A 40 -4.15 -13.13 10.16
CA ILE A 40 -4.44 -13.19 8.72
C ILE A 40 -3.65 -14.30 8.03
N GLY A 41 -2.48 -14.66 8.56
CA GLY A 41 -1.63 -15.76 8.08
C GLY A 41 -2.16 -17.15 8.45
N GLY A 42 -3.28 -17.26 9.18
CA GLY A 42 -3.92 -18.53 9.52
C GLY A 42 -3.26 -19.29 10.67
N VAL A 43 -2.48 -18.61 11.50
CA VAL A 43 -1.75 -19.22 12.62
C VAL A 43 -2.71 -19.58 13.74
N LYS A 44 -2.66 -20.82 14.20
CA LYS A 44 -3.53 -21.34 15.26
C LYS A 44 -2.83 -21.50 16.60
N ARG A 45 -1.53 -21.85 16.58
CA ARG A 45 -0.72 -21.99 17.80
C ARG A 45 0.57 -21.21 17.69
N VAL A 46 0.84 -20.41 18.72
CA VAL A 46 2.03 -19.58 18.81
C VAL A 46 2.79 -20.02 20.05
N LYS A 47 4.02 -20.49 19.87
CA LYS A 47 4.96 -20.78 20.96
C LYS A 47 5.88 -19.58 21.14
N TRP A 48 6.17 -19.24 22.39
CA TRP A 48 7.19 -18.27 22.77
C TRP A 48 7.74 -18.66 24.14
N LYS A 49 8.89 -18.13 24.54
CA LYS A 49 9.50 -18.47 25.84
C LYS A 49 8.53 -18.25 27.02
N TYR A 50 7.72 -17.20 26.94
CA TYR A 50 6.72 -16.88 27.95
C TYR A 50 5.30 -17.21 27.50
N LYS A 51 4.47 -17.62 28.46
CA LYS A 51 3.00 -17.63 28.34
C LYS A 51 2.50 -16.19 28.41
N ALA A 52 2.02 -15.66 27.29
CA ALA A 52 1.64 -14.26 27.18
C ALA A 52 0.44 -14.03 26.26
N LYS A 53 -0.30 -12.96 26.56
CA LYS A 53 -1.27 -12.33 25.66
C LYS A 53 -0.61 -11.12 25.01
N ILE A 54 -0.39 -11.19 23.70
CA ILE A 54 0.27 -10.15 22.91
C ILE A 54 -0.81 -9.33 22.20
N LEU A 55 -0.79 -8.02 22.43
CA LEU A 55 -1.76 -7.07 21.92
C LEU A 55 -1.16 -6.27 20.75
N GLY A 56 -1.87 -6.23 19.63
CA GLY A 56 -1.60 -5.37 18.49
C GLY A 56 -2.32 -4.02 18.63
N PRO A 57 -1.86 -3.00 17.89
CA PRO A 57 -2.45 -1.65 17.92
C PRO A 57 -3.84 -1.55 17.26
N ASP A 58 -4.19 -2.51 16.40
CA ASP A 58 -5.47 -2.66 15.69
C ASP A 58 -6.53 -3.42 16.53
N LEU A 59 -6.22 -3.70 17.80
CA LEU A 59 -6.97 -4.55 18.73
C LEU A 59 -6.89 -6.05 18.43
N SER A 60 -6.04 -6.48 17.50
CA SER A 60 -5.73 -7.90 17.34
C SER A 60 -5.01 -8.43 18.58
N THR A 61 -5.28 -9.69 18.91
CA THR A 61 -4.67 -10.34 20.07
C THR A 61 -4.30 -11.77 19.74
N ILE A 62 -3.11 -12.19 20.15
CA ILE A 62 -2.67 -13.59 20.09
C ILE A 62 -2.26 -14.04 21.50
N SER A 63 -2.38 -15.33 21.77
CA SER A 63 -1.90 -15.96 23.01
C SER A 63 -0.77 -16.92 22.68
N THR A 64 0.24 -16.97 23.55
CA THR A 64 1.41 -17.84 23.39
C THR A 64 1.42 -19.00 24.40
N GLU A 65 1.89 -20.15 23.93
CA GLU A 65 2.19 -21.34 24.73
C GLU A 65 3.68 -21.29 25.12
N GLY A 66 3.97 -20.79 26.32
CA GLY A 66 5.33 -20.73 26.89
C GLY A 66 5.42 -21.38 28.26
N GLY A 67 6.64 -21.72 28.67
CA GLY A 67 6.90 -22.52 29.87
C GLY A 67 7.91 -21.93 30.84
N GLU A 68 8.54 -20.79 30.53
CA GLU A 68 9.50 -20.15 31.45
C GLU A 68 8.82 -19.43 32.63
N ASN A 69 7.50 -19.22 32.56
CA ASN A 69 6.70 -18.56 33.59
C ASN A 69 5.36 -19.27 33.83
N ASN A 70 4.89 -19.24 35.09
CA ASN A 70 3.61 -19.86 35.48
C ASN A 70 2.39 -18.93 35.26
N GLU A 71 2.60 -17.62 35.33
CA GLU A 71 1.54 -16.59 35.19
C GLU A 71 1.42 -16.12 33.75
N GLU A 72 0.20 -15.79 33.29
CA GLU A 72 0.02 -15.19 31.96
C GLU A 72 0.46 -13.72 31.96
N LEU A 73 1.46 -13.39 31.14
CA LEU A 73 1.90 -12.01 30.94
C LEU A 73 1.02 -11.30 29.90
N ILE A 74 0.92 -9.98 29.97
CA ILE A 74 0.25 -9.17 28.96
C ILE A 74 1.26 -8.17 28.40
N MET A 75 1.40 -8.13 27.08
CA MET A 75 2.35 -7.22 26.43
C MET A 75 1.77 -6.57 25.17
N ARG A 76 2.41 -5.49 24.71
CA ARG A 76 2.11 -4.82 23.45
C ARG A 76 3.32 -4.92 22.52
N THR A 77 3.04 -4.96 21.23
CA THR A 77 4.06 -4.77 20.18
C THR A 77 4.05 -3.31 19.71
N PRO A 78 5.17 -2.76 19.23
CA PRO A 78 6.49 -3.41 19.13
C PRO A 78 7.24 -3.37 20.47
N LEU A 79 8.13 -4.34 20.72
CA LEU A 79 9.06 -4.27 21.86
C LEU A 79 10.10 -3.15 21.67
N ASN A 80 10.69 -3.07 20.48
CA ASN A 80 11.62 -2.01 20.11
C ASN A 80 11.19 -1.39 18.78
N LYS A 81 11.17 -0.05 18.72
CA LYS A 81 10.95 0.68 17.47
C LYS A 81 12.19 0.57 16.60
N THR A 82 12.05 -0.12 15.48
CA THR A 82 13.13 -0.34 14.51
C THR A 82 12.59 -0.23 13.09
N SER A 83 13.46 0.07 12.13
CA SER A 83 13.13 -0.04 10.70
C SER A 83 13.11 -1.51 10.33
N ILE A 84 11.97 -1.98 9.81
CA ILE A 84 11.79 -3.34 9.33
C ILE A 84 11.49 -3.23 7.83
N PRO A 85 12.47 -3.53 6.96
CA PRO A 85 12.28 -3.36 5.52
C PRO A 85 11.09 -4.14 5.00
N TRP A 86 10.16 -3.42 4.38
CA TRP A 86 8.93 -3.96 3.81
C TRP A 86 8.48 -3.13 2.62
N THR A 87 7.92 -3.80 1.61
CA THR A 87 7.35 -3.17 0.43
C THR A 87 6.11 -3.93 -0.03
N PHE A 88 5.34 -3.32 -0.94
CA PHE A 88 4.17 -3.95 -1.56
C PHE A 88 4.58 -5.08 -2.50
N THR A 89 3.66 -6.01 -2.74
CA THR A 89 3.80 -6.98 -3.83
C THR A 89 3.28 -6.39 -5.14
N ARG A 90 3.91 -6.77 -6.25
CA ARG A 90 3.44 -6.43 -7.60
C ARG A 90 2.08 -7.03 -7.87
N LEU A 91 1.14 -6.25 -8.38
CA LEU A 91 -0.18 -6.72 -8.77
C LEU A 91 -0.15 -7.62 -10.01
N ASP A 92 -1.14 -8.51 -10.11
CA ASP A 92 -1.36 -9.35 -11.29
C ASP A 92 -1.88 -8.52 -12.47
N THR A 93 -0.95 -8.09 -13.31
CA THR A 93 -1.22 -7.28 -14.51
C THR A 93 -2.21 -7.93 -15.47
N ASN A 94 -2.22 -9.26 -15.60
CA ASN A 94 -3.15 -9.96 -16.49
C ASN A 94 -4.58 -9.88 -15.97
N SER A 95 -4.77 -10.05 -14.66
CA SER A 95 -6.06 -9.90 -14.03
C SER A 95 -6.60 -8.47 -14.17
N LEU A 96 -5.72 -7.47 -14.05
CA LEU A 96 -6.07 -6.06 -14.25
C LEU A 96 -6.43 -5.75 -15.72
N LYS A 97 -5.73 -6.32 -16.70
CA LYS A 97 -6.08 -6.20 -18.12
C LYS A 97 -7.47 -6.77 -18.42
N LYS A 98 -7.80 -7.94 -17.88
CA LYS A 98 -9.15 -8.55 -17.99
C LYS A 98 -10.24 -7.65 -17.41
N LEU A 99 -9.96 -6.96 -16.30
CA LEU A 99 -10.90 -6.00 -15.73
C LEU A 99 -11.18 -4.83 -16.69
N VAL A 100 -10.13 -4.31 -17.35
CA VAL A 100 -10.27 -3.26 -18.37
C VAL A 100 -11.10 -3.75 -19.54
N GLU A 101 -10.77 -4.92 -20.11
CA GLU A 101 -11.50 -5.53 -21.23
C GLU A 101 -12.99 -5.75 -20.89
N TYR A 102 -13.28 -6.16 -19.66
CA TYR A 102 -14.64 -6.38 -19.19
C TYR A 102 -15.43 -5.08 -19.03
N LEU A 103 -14.84 -4.02 -18.46
CA LEU A 103 -15.56 -2.80 -18.07
C LEU A 103 -15.53 -1.70 -19.14
N ALA A 104 -14.41 -1.54 -19.85
CA ALA A 104 -14.20 -0.41 -20.75
C ALA A 104 -14.68 -0.76 -22.19
N PRO A 105 -15.37 0.17 -22.88
CA PRO A 105 -15.64 0.04 -24.31
C PRO A 105 -14.39 0.44 -25.11
N CYS A 106 -13.53 -0.52 -25.39
CA CYS A 106 -12.26 -0.33 -26.09
C CYS A 106 -12.43 -0.34 -27.62
N LYS A 107 -11.69 0.52 -28.32
CA LYS A 107 -11.33 0.37 -29.73
C LYS A 107 -9.89 -0.11 -29.85
N GLU A 108 -9.48 -0.53 -31.04
CA GLU A 108 -8.08 -0.81 -31.37
C GLU A 108 -7.19 0.40 -31.05
N GLY A 109 -6.03 0.15 -30.42
CA GLY A 109 -5.05 1.17 -30.10
C GLY A 109 -4.54 1.08 -28.66
N THR A 110 -3.32 1.57 -28.46
CA THR A 110 -2.65 1.51 -27.15
C THR A 110 -3.02 2.70 -26.27
N SER A 111 -3.28 2.45 -24.99
CA SER A 111 -3.42 3.47 -23.94
C SER A 111 -2.62 3.08 -22.70
N LEU A 112 -2.44 4.05 -21.81
CA LEU A 112 -1.87 3.84 -20.47
C LEU A 112 -2.99 3.53 -19.49
N PHE A 113 -2.73 2.61 -18.57
CA PHE A 113 -3.60 2.30 -17.45
C PHE A 113 -2.90 2.63 -16.12
N ASN A 114 -3.44 3.65 -15.44
CA ASN A 114 -3.11 3.92 -14.05
C ASN A 114 -3.83 2.94 -13.13
N ILE A 115 -3.10 1.93 -12.66
CA ILE A 115 -3.62 0.94 -11.72
C ILE A 115 -3.78 1.49 -10.30
N SER A 116 -3.22 2.66 -9.99
CA SER A 116 -3.36 3.30 -8.70
C SER A 116 -4.77 3.90 -8.55
N PRO A 117 -5.44 3.75 -7.40
CA PRO A 117 -6.74 4.38 -7.13
C PRO A 117 -6.62 5.88 -6.79
N TRP A 118 -5.50 6.51 -7.16
CA TRP A 118 -5.19 7.93 -6.99
C TRP A 118 -4.39 8.45 -8.20
N PRO A 119 -4.31 9.78 -8.39
CA PRO A 119 -3.47 10.36 -9.43
C PRO A 119 -1.98 10.09 -9.18
N ARG A 120 -1.23 9.83 -10.25
CA ARG A 120 0.22 9.64 -10.20
C ARG A 120 0.93 10.21 -11.42
N TYR A 121 2.24 10.27 -11.33
CA TYR A 121 3.10 10.67 -12.44
C TYR A 121 3.81 9.46 -13.04
N HIS A 122 3.79 9.37 -14.36
CA HIS A 122 4.53 8.40 -15.13
C HIS A 122 5.70 9.08 -15.84
N PHE A 123 6.91 8.68 -15.47
CA PHE A 123 8.15 9.20 -16.03
C PHE A 123 8.54 8.37 -17.25
N THR A 124 8.60 9.02 -18.40
CA THR A 124 9.16 8.45 -19.64
C THR A 124 10.41 9.25 -20.02
N GLN A 125 11.24 8.74 -20.93
CA GLN A 125 12.54 9.32 -21.25
C GLN A 125 12.51 10.84 -21.55
N ASN A 126 11.41 11.35 -22.15
CA ASN A 126 11.33 12.74 -22.62
C ASN A 126 10.16 13.54 -22.04
N ARG A 127 9.32 12.94 -21.20
CA ARG A 127 8.10 13.60 -20.70
C ARG A 127 7.63 12.97 -19.39
N THR A 128 6.97 13.79 -18.59
CA THR A 128 6.21 13.33 -17.43
C THR A 128 4.72 13.43 -17.73
N ILE A 129 4.02 12.33 -17.51
CA ILE A 129 2.59 12.20 -17.79
C ILE A 129 1.85 12.11 -16.46
N GLU A 130 0.95 13.06 -16.20
CA GLU A 130 -0.03 12.96 -15.11
C GLU A 130 -1.17 12.03 -15.55
N LEU A 131 -1.44 11.00 -14.76
CA LEU A 131 -2.60 10.13 -14.90
C LEU A 131 -3.50 10.28 -13.68
N LYS A 132 -4.81 10.38 -13.89
CA LYS A 132 -5.83 10.43 -12.83
C LYS A 132 -6.10 9.04 -12.26
N GLU A 133 -6.80 8.97 -11.12
CA GLU A 133 -7.13 7.72 -10.44
C GLU A 133 -7.76 6.66 -11.37
N GLY A 134 -7.20 5.45 -11.42
CA GLY A 134 -7.77 4.37 -12.20
C GLY A 134 -7.87 4.66 -13.72
N GLU A 135 -7.19 5.70 -14.22
CA GLU A 135 -7.38 6.20 -15.58
C GLU A 135 -6.89 5.19 -16.62
N ILE A 136 -7.75 4.91 -17.61
CA ILE A 136 -7.37 4.34 -18.89
C ILE A 136 -7.42 5.47 -19.92
N GLY A 137 -6.28 5.82 -20.49
CA GLY A 137 -6.18 6.93 -21.43
C GLY A 137 -4.72 7.30 -21.75
N ASN A 138 -4.53 8.51 -22.27
CA ASN A 138 -3.20 9.01 -22.62
C ASN A 138 -2.57 9.88 -21.52
N GLY A 139 -3.31 10.21 -20.46
CA GLY A 139 -2.90 11.18 -19.46
C GLY A 139 -2.66 12.58 -20.04
N ARG A 140 -2.06 13.43 -19.21
CA ARG A 140 -1.69 14.80 -19.56
C ARG A 140 -0.19 15.00 -19.38
N ASN A 141 0.50 15.54 -20.39
CA ASN A 141 1.89 15.96 -20.23
C ASN A 141 1.96 17.14 -19.25
N VAL A 142 2.89 17.06 -18.30
CA VAL A 142 3.09 18.08 -17.26
C VAL A 142 4.58 18.31 -17.02
N GLU A 143 4.91 19.55 -16.65
CA GLU A 143 6.22 19.91 -16.10
C GLU A 143 6.07 20.00 -14.57
N ILE A 144 6.95 19.33 -13.84
CA ILE A 144 6.90 19.25 -12.38
C ILE A 144 8.30 19.38 -11.80
N GLU A 145 8.47 20.30 -10.86
CA GLU A 145 9.75 20.57 -10.21
C GLU A 145 9.90 19.84 -8.86
N ASN A 146 8.78 19.54 -8.21
CA ASN A 146 8.76 19.02 -6.84
C ASN A 146 8.86 17.49 -6.75
N ILE A 147 8.91 16.80 -7.89
CA ILE A 147 9.06 15.34 -7.92
C ILE A 147 9.98 14.95 -9.07
N LYS A 148 10.92 14.04 -8.81
CA LYS A 148 11.90 13.60 -9.80
C LYS A 148 12.28 12.15 -9.57
N LEU A 149 12.68 11.49 -10.64
CA LEU A 149 13.14 10.11 -10.65
C LEU A 149 14.63 10.10 -10.99
N GLU A 150 15.42 9.46 -10.14
CA GLU A 150 16.88 9.37 -10.23
C GLU A 150 17.28 7.89 -10.16
N GLU A 151 18.54 7.57 -10.47
CA GLU A 151 19.06 6.19 -10.42
C GLU A 151 20.24 6.09 -9.46
N ASN A 152 20.24 5.02 -8.66
CA ASN A 152 21.29 4.55 -7.76
C ASN A 152 21.69 5.48 -6.60
N HIS A 153 21.84 6.78 -6.84
CA HIS A 153 22.40 7.71 -5.86
C HIS A 153 21.79 9.11 -5.98
N ILE A 154 21.55 9.75 -4.84
CA ILE A 154 21.20 11.17 -4.80
C ILE A 154 21.78 11.88 -3.57
N ASN A 155 22.25 13.11 -3.79
CA ASN A 155 22.66 14.04 -2.74
C ASN A 155 21.73 15.26 -2.73
N ILE A 156 21.19 15.62 -1.56
CA ILE A 156 20.36 16.81 -1.36
C ILE A 156 20.87 17.58 -0.15
N ASN A 157 21.03 18.89 -0.30
CA ASN A 157 21.28 19.78 0.83
C ASN A 157 19.95 20.38 1.31
N THR A 158 19.36 19.76 2.33
CA THR A 158 18.11 20.23 2.95
C THR A 158 18.35 21.41 3.90
N LYS A 159 19.59 21.58 4.38
CA LYS A 159 19.98 22.55 5.43
C LYS A 159 19.27 22.32 6.77
N PHE A 160 18.66 21.15 6.97
CA PHE A 160 18.00 20.82 8.23
C PHE A 160 19.02 20.44 9.30
N LEU A 161 18.67 20.68 10.56
CA LEU A 161 19.36 20.10 11.71
C LEU A 161 18.30 19.43 12.57
N ASN A 162 18.56 18.18 12.97
CA ASN A 162 17.65 17.36 13.77
C ASN A 162 16.21 17.26 13.20
N PRO A 163 16.02 16.89 11.91
CA PRO A 163 14.69 16.70 11.35
C PRO A 163 14.00 15.47 11.95
N GLN A 164 12.68 15.43 11.84
CA GLN A 164 11.93 14.20 12.13
C GLN A 164 11.97 13.28 10.91
N PHE A 165 12.28 12.02 11.12
CA PHE A 165 12.27 10.98 10.11
C PHE A 165 10.97 10.19 10.18
N PHE A 166 10.44 9.83 9.02
CA PHE A 166 9.31 8.94 8.83
C PHE A 166 9.75 7.80 7.92
N TYR A 167 9.30 6.58 8.20
CA TYR A 167 9.68 5.41 7.39
C TYR A 167 8.58 4.37 7.41
N ILE A 168 8.54 3.57 6.34
CA ILE A 168 7.54 2.53 6.18
C ILE A 168 8.03 1.24 6.85
N ASN A 169 7.17 0.69 7.69
CA ASN A 169 7.24 -0.66 8.24
C ASN A 169 6.02 -1.48 7.74
N PRO A 170 5.96 -2.80 7.97
CA PRO A 170 4.81 -3.62 7.57
C PRO A 170 3.47 -3.04 8.04
N TYR A 171 2.71 -2.47 7.10
CA TYR A 171 1.35 -1.89 7.29
C TYR A 171 1.25 -0.65 8.17
N TYR A 172 2.34 0.04 8.48
CA TYR A 172 2.26 1.34 9.16
C TYR A 172 3.47 2.22 8.86
N ILE A 173 3.33 3.50 9.20
CA ILE A 173 4.42 4.48 9.15
C ILE A 173 4.86 4.75 10.59
N GLU A 174 6.15 4.60 10.84
CA GLU A 174 6.79 4.98 12.10
C GLU A 174 7.52 6.32 11.94
N SER A 175 7.80 6.98 13.06
CA SER A 175 8.63 8.18 13.09
C SER A 175 9.69 8.14 14.19
N GLY A 176 10.78 8.87 13.96
CA GLY A 176 11.89 8.99 14.90
C GLY A 176 12.78 10.19 14.57
N TYR A 177 13.92 10.27 15.25
CA TYR A 177 14.91 11.36 15.07
C TYR A 177 16.28 10.85 14.60
N ASN A 178 16.39 9.54 14.36
CA ASN A 178 17.60 8.92 13.86
C ASN A 178 17.49 8.69 12.35
N SER A 179 18.62 8.70 11.65
CA SER A 179 18.68 8.27 10.26
C SER A 179 18.21 6.83 10.12
N ILE A 180 17.63 6.51 8.96
CA ILE A 180 17.02 5.22 8.67
C ILE A 180 17.82 4.52 7.58
N ASP A 181 18.35 3.35 7.92
CA ASP A 181 19.01 2.46 6.98
C ASP A 181 18.08 1.30 6.61
N ASN A 182 18.37 0.63 5.48
CA ASN A 182 17.64 -0.55 5.01
C ASN A 182 16.12 -0.38 4.99
N THR A 183 15.62 0.59 4.23
CA THR A 183 14.17 0.77 4.01
C THR A 183 13.85 0.85 2.53
N PHE A 184 12.58 0.83 2.14
CA PHE A 184 12.17 1.13 0.76
C PHE A 184 11.66 2.56 0.61
N ALA A 185 11.31 3.21 1.73
CA ALA A 185 10.70 4.52 1.70
C ALA A 185 10.93 5.24 3.03
N THR A 186 11.44 6.46 2.94
CA THR A 186 11.62 7.34 4.10
C THR A 186 11.34 8.79 3.74
N SER A 187 11.00 9.60 4.73
CA SER A 187 10.88 11.03 4.60
C SER A 187 11.55 11.72 5.77
N LEU A 188 12.03 12.93 5.54
CA LEU A 188 12.53 13.81 6.59
C LEU A 188 11.79 15.14 6.51
N GLU A 189 11.30 15.60 7.65
CA GLU A 189 10.47 16.79 7.80
C GLU A 189 11.10 17.77 8.80
N LEU A 190 11.08 19.05 8.45
CA LEU A 190 11.33 20.14 9.39
C LEU A 190 10.52 21.40 9.02
N THR A 191 10.96 22.13 7.99
CA THR A 191 10.19 23.27 7.42
C THR A 191 9.41 22.87 6.17
N GLU A 192 9.81 21.77 5.57
CA GLU A 192 9.24 21.10 4.42
C GLU A 192 9.61 19.62 4.52
N THR A 193 9.03 18.78 3.66
CA THR A 193 9.30 17.34 3.66
C THR A 193 9.99 16.94 2.37
N TYR A 194 11.08 16.20 2.52
CA TYR A 194 11.70 15.47 1.44
C TYR A 194 11.42 13.98 1.63
N SER A 195 10.89 13.33 0.60
CA SER A 195 10.59 11.90 0.59
C SER A 195 11.46 11.20 -0.43
N PHE A 196 12.01 10.06 -0.02
CA PHE A 196 12.82 9.17 -0.85
C PHE A 196 12.16 7.80 -0.87
N VAL A 197 11.89 7.31 -2.08
CA VAL A 197 11.20 6.04 -2.28
C VAL A 197 11.92 5.27 -3.37
N SER A 198 12.20 4.00 -3.13
CA SER A 198 12.90 3.15 -4.07
C SER A 198 12.17 1.84 -4.31
N ASN A 199 12.37 1.27 -5.50
CA ASN A 199 11.97 -0.10 -5.82
C ASN A 199 12.98 -1.14 -5.31
N SER A 200 14.04 -0.69 -4.62
CA SER A 200 15.07 -1.49 -3.97
C SER A 200 15.35 -0.91 -2.57
N LEU A 201 16.03 -1.67 -1.71
CA LEU A 201 16.44 -1.13 -0.40
C LEU A 201 17.34 0.09 -0.58
N LEU A 202 17.10 1.09 0.26
CA LEU A 202 17.85 2.33 0.33
C LEU A 202 18.53 2.48 1.68
N ASP A 203 19.72 3.07 1.64
CA ASP A 203 20.46 3.53 2.82
C ASP A 203 20.49 5.06 2.81
N LEU A 204 19.97 5.68 3.87
CA LEU A 204 19.92 7.13 4.01
C LEU A 204 20.92 7.59 5.07
N LYS A 205 21.93 8.32 4.63
CA LYS A 205 22.89 9.01 5.50
C LYS A 205 22.49 10.48 5.62
N PHE A 206 22.41 10.98 6.85
CA PHE A 206 22.12 12.38 7.14
C PHE A 206 23.21 12.99 8.00
N GLU A 207 23.87 14.01 7.45
CA GLU A 207 24.94 14.72 8.15
C GLU A 207 24.87 16.22 7.87
N LEU A 208 24.74 17.04 8.92
CA LEU A 208 24.80 18.51 8.86
C LEU A 208 23.94 19.13 7.74
N GLY A 209 22.68 18.68 7.63
CA GLY A 209 21.73 19.19 6.64
C GLY A 209 21.92 18.66 5.23
N LYS A 210 22.81 17.69 5.02
CA LYS A 210 22.97 16.96 3.77
C LYS A 210 22.40 15.55 3.92
N VAL A 211 21.63 15.16 2.91
CA VAL A 211 21.10 13.81 2.76
C VAL A 211 21.81 13.15 1.59
N SER A 212 22.32 11.95 1.82
CA SER A 212 22.84 11.05 0.79
C SER A 212 21.99 9.78 0.82
N VAL A 213 21.42 9.40 -0.33
CA VAL A 213 20.65 8.16 -0.46
C VAL A 213 21.29 7.29 -1.53
N GLU A 214 21.60 6.05 -1.16
CA GLU A 214 22.19 5.01 -2.02
C GLU A 214 21.20 3.84 -2.20
N THR A 215 21.08 3.28 -3.39
CA THR A 215 20.27 2.10 -3.71
C THR A 215 20.77 1.41 -5.00
N ASN A 216 20.30 0.19 -5.28
CA ASN A 216 20.61 -0.55 -6.52
C ASN A 216 19.53 -0.40 -7.60
N GLY A 217 18.72 0.66 -7.53
CA GLY A 217 17.53 0.85 -8.34
C GLY A 217 17.17 2.32 -8.54
N LYS A 218 15.88 2.57 -8.79
CA LYS A 218 15.35 3.91 -9.05
C LYS A 218 14.93 4.58 -7.75
N ILE A 219 15.29 5.84 -7.57
CA ILE A 219 14.89 6.67 -6.43
C ILE A 219 13.91 7.74 -6.91
N LEU A 220 12.68 7.67 -6.43
CA LEU A 220 11.73 8.76 -6.53
C LEU A 220 11.95 9.73 -5.37
N VAL A 221 12.23 10.98 -5.70
CA VAL A 221 12.36 12.07 -4.74
C VAL A 221 11.17 13.00 -4.88
N SER A 222 10.49 13.26 -3.78
CA SER A 222 9.36 14.20 -3.72
C SER A 222 9.61 15.26 -2.65
N LYS A 223 9.17 16.49 -2.92
CA LYS A 223 9.23 17.63 -2.02
C LYS A 223 7.83 18.17 -1.78
N THR A 224 7.39 18.17 -0.52
CA THR A 224 6.06 18.66 -0.10
C THR A 224 6.14 19.61 1.09
N LYS A 225 5.03 20.27 1.43
CA LYS A 225 5.01 21.20 2.57
C LYS A 225 5.11 20.50 3.92
N ASN A 226 4.53 19.31 4.02
CA ASN A 226 4.51 18.49 5.22
C ASN A 226 4.41 17.00 4.84
N PHE A 227 4.60 16.13 5.82
CA PHE A 227 4.61 14.68 5.66
C PHE A 227 3.25 14.14 5.23
N ALA A 228 2.16 14.71 5.73
CA ALA A 228 0.81 14.28 5.36
C ALA A 228 0.52 14.48 3.85
N GLU A 229 1.10 15.51 3.23
CA GLU A 229 1.01 15.75 1.78
C GLU A 229 1.87 14.77 0.97
N ALA A 230 3.00 14.31 1.51
CA ALA A 230 3.92 13.41 0.81
C ALA A 230 3.30 12.05 0.45
N LYS A 231 2.42 11.53 1.33
CA LYS A 231 1.73 10.25 1.15
C LYS A 231 2.71 9.12 0.80
N LEU A 232 3.73 8.95 1.63
CA LEU A 232 4.88 8.07 1.41
C LEU A 232 4.49 6.65 0.95
N HIS A 233 3.45 6.08 1.55
CA HIS A 233 2.92 4.76 1.22
C HIS A 233 2.37 4.67 -0.21
N ARG A 234 1.79 5.74 -0.76
CA ARG A 234 1.32 5.79 -2.15
C ARG A 234 2.49 5.83 -3.13
N LEU A 235 3.50 6.64 -2.82
CA LEU A 235 4.71 6.73 -3.63
C LEU A 235 5.42 5.38 -3.69
N LEU A 236 5.52 4.66 -2.57
CA LEU A 236 6.10 3.31 -2.53
C LEU A 236 5.27 2.30 -3.34
N TRP A 237 3.94 2.39 -3.23
CA TRP A 237 3.05 1.57 -4.03
C TRP A 237 3.23 1.82 -5.53
N ASP A 238 3.31 3.08 -5.95
CA ASP A 238 3.49 3.49 -7.34
C ASP A 238 4.85 3.04 -7.90
N MET A 239 5.91 3.10 -7.08
CA MET A 239 7.26 2.60 -7.45
C MET A 239 7.31 1.07 -7.59
N THR A 240 6.42 0.36 -6.90
CA THR A 240 6.32 -1.10 -6.97
C THR A 240 5.46 -1.55 -8.15
N ASN A 241 4.37 -0.82 -8.43
CA ASN A 241 3.30 -1.19 -9.33
C ASN A 241 3.25 -0.25 -10.54
N GLU A 242 3.94 -0.60 -11.61
CA GLU A 242 4.12 0.27 -12.79
C GLU A 242 2.82 0.60 -13.54
N VAL A 243 2.88 1.62 -14.42
CA VAL A 243 1.81 1.88 -15.41
C VAL A 243 1.78 0.76 -16.42
N ILE A 244 0.58 0.30 -16.76
CA ILE A 244 0.39 -0.77 -17.73
C ILE A 244 0.08 -0.14 -19.09
N GLU A 245 0.84 -0.50 -20.12
CA GLU A 245 0.41 -0.30 -21.51
C GLU A 245 -0.58 -1.40 -21.89
N ILE A 246 -1.74 -0.99 -22.42
CA ILE A 246 -2.82 -1.90 -22.79
C ILE A 246 -3.33 -1.57 -24.20
N ASP A 247 -3.65 -2.61 -24.98
CA ASP A 247 -4.33 -2.49 -26.27
C ASP A 247 -5.83 -2.28 -26.05
N CYS A 248 -6.16 -1.08 -25.60
CA CYS A 248 -7.52 -0.60 -25.41
C CYS A 248 -7.50 0.92 -25.53
N SER A 249 -8.04 1.46 -26.62
CA SER A 249 -8.25 2.90 -26.77
C SER A 249 -9.71 3.25 -26.44
N PRO A 250 -10.03 3.71 -25.23
CA PRO A 250 -11.39 4.11 -24.90
C PRO A 250 -11.79 5.38 -25.68
N GLN A 251 -13.09 5.58 -25.90
CA GLN A 251 -13.60 6.77 -26.61
C GLN A 251 -13.37 8.08 -25.83
N PHE A 252 -13.18 7.98 -24.52
CA PHE A 252 -12.90 9.06 -23.58
C PHE A 252 -12.07 8.48 -22.42
N PRO A 253 -11.21 9.26 -21.76
CA PRO A 253 -10.48 8.79 -20.58
C PRO A 253 -11.46 8.31 -19.51
N LEU A 254 -11.24 7.13 -18.95
CA LEU A 254 -12.15 6.49 -17.99
C LEU A 254 -11.42 6.13 -16.70
N SER A 255 -11.96 6.52 -15.55
CA SER A 255 -11.50 6.01 -14.25
C SER A 255 -12.16 4.66 -13.98
N LEU A 256 -11.41 3.56 -13.84
CA LEU A 256 -12.01 2.29 -13.43
C LEU A 256 -12.40 2.26 -11.95
N TYR A 257 -11.57 2.87 -11.10
CA TYR A 257 -11.80 2.88 -9.67
C TYR A 257 -11.04 4.00 -8.96
N ARG A 258 -11.57 4.37 -7.80
CA ARG A 258 -10.99 5.35 -6.88
C ARG A 258 -11.23 4.94 -5.44
N ILE A 259 -10.27 5.19 -4.57
CA ILE A 259 -10.39 4.93 -3.13
C ILE A 259 -10.14 6.22 -2.35
N GLU A 260 -11.07 6.54 -1.46
CA GLU A 260 -10.96 7.61 -0.48
C GLU A 260 -11.12 7.04 0.93
N PRO A 261 -10.42 7.53 1.96
CA PRO A 261 -9.42 8.60 1.90
C PRO A 261 -8.03 8.15 1.44
N SER A 262 -7.15 9.13 1.18
CA SER A 262 -5.73 9.15 1.54
C SER A 262 -5.02 7.83 1.88
N ALA A 263 -5.35 7.39 3.09
CA ALA A 263 -4.63 6.41 3.86
C ALA A 263 -4.98 4.96 3.49
N VAL A 264 -6.03 4.74 2.69
CA VAL A 264 -6.48 3.38 2.35
C VAL A 264 -5.82 2.93 1.06
N ILE A 265 -5.07 1.83 1.14
CA ILE A 265 -4.18 1.35 0.08
C ILE A 265 -4.52 -0.09 -0.28
N PRO A 266 -4.68 -0.41 -1.58
CA PRO A 266 -4.87 -1.79 -2.00
C PRO A 266 -3.56 -2.57 -1.89
N LEU A 267 -3.50 -3.57 -1.02
CA LEU A 267 -2.41 -4.56 -0.98
C LEU A 267 -2.52 -5.54 -2.15
N HIS A 268 -3.75 -5.83 -2.58
CA HIS A 268 -4.05 -6.77 -3.64
C HIS A 268 -5.29 -6.32 -4.42
N ILE A 269 -5.28 -6.55 -5.73
CA ILE A 269 -6.43 -6.37 -6.63
C ILE A 269 -6.44 -7.56 -7.60
N LYS A 270 -7.58 -8.22 -7.73
CA LYS A 270 -7.79 -9.31 -8.68
C LYS A 270 -9.23 -9.33 -9.18
N PHE A 271 -9.38 -9.47 -10.48
CA PHE A 271 -10.63 -9.71 -11.16
C PHE A 271 -10.68 -11.12 -11.75
N ASP A 272 -11.79 -11.81 -11.49
CA ASP A 272 -12.15 -13.08 -12.11
C ASP A 272 -13.32 -12.87 -13.09
N GLU A 273 -13.02 -12.98 -14.38
CA GLU A 273 -13.99 -12.79 -15.48
C GLU A 273 -15.10 -13.85 -15.51
N LYS A 274 -14.87 -15.05 -14.96
CA LYS A 274 -15.87 -16.13 -14.97
C LYS A 274 -17.00 -15.85 -13.99
N SER A 275 -16.65 -15.30 -12.83
CA SER A 275 -17.57 -14.98 -11.74
C SER A 275 -17.95 -13.50 -11.69
N ASN A 276 -17.25 -12.65 -12.44
CA ASN A 276 -17.30 -11.18 -12.37
C ASN A 276 -17.01 -10.65 -10.97
N ILE A 277 -16.10 -11.31 -10.25
CA ILE A 277 -15.73 -10.93 -8.89
C ILE A 277 -14.47 -10.07 -8.93
N LEU A 278 -14.58 -8.85 -8.38
CA LEU A 278 -13.46 -7.98 -8.06
C LEU A 278 -13.09 -8.15 -6.59
N GLN A 279 -11.91 -8.71 -6.36
CA GLN A 279 -11.30 -8.91 -5.06
C GLN A 279 -10.30 -7.79 -4.80
N MET A 280 -10.39 -7.16 -3.63
CA MET A 280 -9.39 -6.21 -3.14
C MET A 280 -9.06 -6.51 -1.69
N VAL A 281 -7.78 -6.41 -1.36
CA VAL A 281 -7.34 -6.34 0.03
C VAL A 281 -6.94 -4.90 0.31
N LEU A 282 -7.59 -4.26 1.28
CA LEU A 282 -7.39 -2.86 1.62
C LEU A 282 -6.76 -2.72 3.00
N GLU A 283 -5.72 -1.90 3.11
CA GLU A 283 -5.04 -1.56 4.36
C GLU A 283 -5.20 -0.08 4.68
N ASN A 284 -5.43 0.27 5.95
CA ASN A 284 -5.55 1.64 6.42
C ASN A 284 -4.27 2.13 7.12
N PHE A 285 -3.40 2.85 6.41
CA PHE A 285 -2.18 3.45 6.96
C PHE A 285 -2.41 4.61 7.96
N SER A 286 -3.66 4.96 8.29
CA SER A 286 -3.99 5.99 9.27
C SER A 286 -3.91 5.47 10.71
N ASP A 287 -3.45 6.33 11.63
CA ASP A 287 -3.46 6.10 13.08
C ASP A 287 -4.87 6.13 13.69
N LYS A 288 -5.90 6.36 12.86
CA LYS A 288 -7.32 6.41 13.25
C LYS A 288 -8.16 5.47 12.38
N PRO A 289 -9.29 4.96 12.90
CA PRO A 289 -10.27 4.27 12.08
C PRO A 289 -10.84 5.22 11.01
N VAL A 290 -11.13 4.67 9.84
CA VAL A 290 -11.66 5.40 8.68
C VAL A 290 -12.87 4.69 8.09
N ILE A 291 -13.72 5.43 7.39
CA ILE A 291 -14.72 4.86 6.50
C ILE A 291 -14.21 5.09 5.08
N ALA A 292 -13.67 4.05 4.47
CA ALA A 292 -13.19 4.09 3.10
C ALA A 292 -14.38 4.07 2.14
N THR A 293 -14.34 4.85 1.07
CA THR A 293 -15.28 4.74 -0.05
C THR A 293 -14.52 4.27 -1.28
N LEU A 294 -14.89 3.09 -1.78
CA LEU A 294 -14.45 2.60 -3.09
C LEU A 294 -15.50 3.01 -4.13
N TYR A 295 -15.08 3.76 -5.13
CA TYR A 295 -15.85 4.05 -6.33
C TYR A 295 -15.37 3.13 -7.44
N VAL A 296 -16.30 2.58 -8.21
CA VAL A 296 -16.00 1.75 -9.40
C VAL A 296 -16.81 2.21 -10.60
N SER A 297 -16.24 2.12 -11.80
CA SER A 297 -16.97 2.28 -13.07
C SER A 297 -17.66 0.99 -13.48
N ALA A 298 -18.40 0.41 -12.53
CA ALA A 298 -19.16 -0.81 -12.67
C ALA A 298 -20.44 -0.71 -11.82
N ARG A 299 -21.46 -1.49 -12.16
CA ARG A 299 -22.59 -1.72 -11.27
C ARG A 299 -22.20 -2.78 -10.25
N ILE A 300 -22.23 -2.46 -8.96
CA ILE A 300 -22.06 -3.44 -7.90
C ILE A 300 -23.36 -4.22 -7.76
N THR A 301 -23.34 -5.53 -8.03
CA THR A 301 -24.52 -6.40 -7.89
C THR A 301 -24.61 -7.05 -6.53
N LYS A 302 -23.46 -7.35 -5.91
CA LYS A 302 -23.41 -8.02 -4.61
C LYS A 302 -22.09 -7.75 -3.89
N ILE A 303 -22.14 -7.63 -2.57
CA ILE A 303 -20.97 -7.73 -1.70
C ILE A 303 -20.86 -9.18 -1.24
N ILE A 304 -19.79 -9.86 -1.60
CA ILE A 304 -19.50 -11.22 -1.16
C ILE A 304 -18.73 -11.19 0.16
N LYS A 305 -17.77 -10.27 0.30
CA LYS A 305 -17.05 -10.01 1.55
C LYS A 305 -16.83 -8.52 1.79
N PRO A 306 -16.89 -8.07 3.06
CA PRO A 306 -17.31 -8.84 4.25
C PRO A 306 -18.84 -9.04 4.27
N ASN A 307 -19.31 -10.07 4.97
CA ASN A 307 -20.72 -10.49 4.98
C ASN A 307 -21.69 -9.32 5.29
N ASN A 308 -22.53 -8.97 4.30
CA ASN A 308 -23.82 -8.22 4.29
C ASN A 308 -24.07 -7.04 5.25
N THR A 309 -23.06 -6.54 5.97
CA THR A 309 -23.20 -5.41 6.91
C THR A 309 -22.90 -4.06 6.27
N MET A 310 -22.28 -4.06 5.08
CA MET A 310 -21.99 -2.86 4.33
C MET A 310 -23.15 -2.47 3.44
N THR A 311 -23.52 -1.19 3.46
CA THR A 311 -24.44 -0.61 2.50
C THR A 311 -23.71 -0.37 1.18
N THR A 312 -24.29 -0.88 0.09
CA THR A 312 -23.86 -0.54 -1.26
C THR A 312 -24.80 0.48 -1.85
N GLU A 313 -24.18 1.44 -2.53
CA GLU A 313 -24.86 2.18 -3.58
C GLU A 313 -24.58 1.48 -4.91
N TYR A 314 -25.11 2.03 -6.01
CA TYR A 314 -25.02 1.44 -7.34
C TYR A 314 -23.57 1.26 -7.85
N ASP A 315 -22.68 2.21 -7.55
CA ASP A 315 -21.32 2.32 -8.09
C ASP A 315 -20.23 2.52 -7.03
N ARG A 316 -20.62 2.40 -5.74
CA ARG A 316 -19.71 2.62 -4.62
C ARG A 316 -20.10 1.83 -3.39
N VAL A 317 -19.10 1.55 -2.58
CA VAL A 317 -19.26 0.86 -1.29
C VAL A 317 -18.49 1.60 -0.20
N LYS A 318 -19.11 1.71 0.98
CA LYS A 318 -18.48 2.27 2.17
C LYS A 318 -17.99 1.15 3.07
N ILE A 319 -16.71 1.19 3.42
CA ILE A 319 -15.96 0.12 4.06
C ILE A 319 -15.36 0.70 5.35
N PRO A 320 -15.92 0.41 6.53
CA PRO A 320 -15.27 0.76 7.78
C PRO A 320 -13.99 -0.06 7.96
N ILE A 321 -12.88 0.63 8.17
CA ILE A 321 -11.56 0.03 8.40
C ILE A 321 -11.00 0.60 9.71
N ARG A 322 -10.51 -0.27 10.60
CA ARG A 322 -9.91 0.14 11.87
C ARG A 322 -8.57 0.84 11.62
N ARG A 323 -8.02 1.49 12.65
CA ARG A 323 -6.62 1.97 12.63
C ARG A 323 -5.72 0.81 12.19
N TRP A 324 -4.94 1.01 11.12
CA TRP A 324 -3.99 0.01 10.61
C TRP A 324 -4.60 -1.37 10.39
N GLY A 325 -5.86 -1.37 9.96
CA GLY A 325 -6.67 -2.56 9.77
C GLY A 325 -6.67 -3.03 8.32
N ILE A 326 -6.60 -4.35 8.13
CA ILE A 326 -6.73 -4.99 6.82
C ILE A 326 -8.17 -5.48 6.62
N VAL A 327 -8.75 -5.21 5.46
CA VAL A 327 -10.09 -5.70 5.06
C VAL A 327 -10.03 -6.38 3.69
N ASN A 328 -10.61 -7.58 3.63
CA ASN A 328 -10.84 -8.29 2.37
C ASN A 328 -12.21 -7.93 1.82
N LEU A 329 -12.22 -7.30 0.66
CA LEU A 329 -13.40 -6.91 -0.08
C LEU A 329 -13.56 -7.80 -1.31
N GLU A 330 -14.74 -8.40 -1.47
CA GLU A 330 -15.09 -9.13 -2.67
C GLU A 330 -16.43 -8.61 -3.18
N LEU A 331 -16.43 -8.06 -4.40
CA LEU A 331 -17.59 -7.47 -5.04
C LEU A 331 -17.92 -8.23 -6.33
N GLU A 332 -19.18 -8.63 -6.49
CA GLU A 332 -19.70 -9.00 -7.80
C GLU A 332 -20.05 -7.71 -8.56
N ILE A 333 -19.49 -7.55 -9.75
CA ILE A 333 -19.64 -6.34 -10.56
C ILE A 333 -20.16 -6.65 -11.95
N LYS A 334 -20.84 -5.69 -12.57
CA LYS A 334 -21.27 -5.76 -13.98
C LYS A 334 -20.90 -4.49 -14.72
N LYS A 335 -20.60 -4.64 -16.02
CA LYS A 335 -20.36 -3.50 -16.91
C LYS A 335 -21.52 -2.51 -16.87
N LEU A 336 -21.18 -1.22 -16.80
CA LEU A 336 -22.16 -0.14 -16.91
C LEU A 336 -22.57 0.07 -18.38
N PRO A 337 -23.82 0.47 -18.64
CA PRO A 337 -24.20 0.99 -19.94
C PRO A 337 -23.32 2.20 -20.34
N ASP A 338 -23.01 2.33 -21.62
CA ASP A 338 -22.11 3.37 -22.15
C ASP A 338 -22.51 4.79 -21.73
N LEU A 339 -23.82 5.06 -21.65
CA LEU A 339 -24.35 6.35 -21.20
C LEU A 339 -23.93 6.69 -19.75
N LEU A 340 -23.89 5.69 -18.87
CA LEU A 340 -23.44 5.85 -17.48
C LEU A 340 -21.92 5.89 -17.39
N LEU A 341 -21.21 5.13 -18.22
CA LEU A 341 -19.75 5.22 -18.34
C LEU A 341 -19.28 6.60 -18.80
N LYS A 342 -20.00 7.23 -19.74
CA LYS A 342 -19.67 8.60 -20.20
C LYS A 342 -19.74 9.63 -19.08
N ARG A 343 -20.59 9.41 -18.06
CA ARG A 343 -20.65 10.28 -16.86
C ARG A 343 -19.47 10.05 -15.90
N LYS A 344 -18.69 8.98 -16.11
CA LYS A 344 -17.47 8.63 -15.38
C LYS A 344 -16.19 9.01 -16.15
N ALA A 345 -16.33 9.69 -17.28
CA ALA A 345 -15.20 10.23 -18.03
C ALA A 345 -14.47 11.29 -17.20
N ILE A 346 -13.15 11.41 -17.40
CA ILE A 346 -12.28 12.35 -16.68
C ILE A 346 -11.73 13.41 -17.62
#